data_AF-A0A4R4S0J9-F1
#
_entry.id   AF-A0A4R4S0J9-F1
#
_cell.length_a   1.000
_cell.length_b   1.000
_cell.length_c   1.000
_cell.angle_alpha   90.00
_cell.angle_beta   90.00
_cell.angle_gamma   90.00
#
_symmetry.space_group_name_H-M   'P 1'
#
loop_
_entity.id
_entity.type
_entity.pdbx_description
1 polymer ?
#
loop_
_entity_poly.entity_id
_entity_poly.type
_entity_poly.pdbx_seq_one_letter_code
_entity_poly.pdbx_strand_id
1 'polypeptide(L)'
;MRNMIRGAVALTLPLVLPAALAAAPAHAGAGPPGAREGWRLVADEPFDRRLDSGRAPWKRDGDGPSSPYHVDMYDNDGAYFDTVGGPAFRERLAEMKTYRQSFRFGERGWLTAELAARDTDGDGRPDRVPTLTSRKGVAHLEEPAHQGGVVIRSTRDLPAEYRVEMTLRGLDFGGQRNGSWDYPDGRINGYSPEGCKTNFPWASGGDFSRPECEWADVRTDSNGFYYMSIMDYRRVAPHNNVFIHAHRKVAMDGYNRYKYTGSGLLYCNPATGEYEPYSAGTGNGVNALFMTDDRRYATMPGTEYLMDSECGFRKGGAIVSAVDMKPELLPEEPYTFAIERRDGAYTMEMSGVFAHVGEATFRYTRAFVQDGEPIWHYNQRPDEYDGRFNADWTWEGPGGTLTDRDTWPAGSAYPDRFMIGDPHMNFYEGKAQVDDVRLYVPR
;
A
#
# COMPACT_ATOMS: atom_id res chain seq x y z
N MET A 1 -85.87 -16.61 -33.07
CA MET A 1 -86.20 -17.39 -31.85
C MET A 1 -85.00 -17.32 -30.91
N ARG A 2 -85.24 -16.97 -29.64
CA ARG A 2 -84.42 -17.21 -28.43
C ARG A 2 -82.96 -16.70 -28.46
N ASN A 3 -82.62 -15.62 -27.76
CA ASN A 3 -82.47 -15.44 -26.30
C ASN A 3 -81.04 -15.71 -25.78
N MET A 4 -80.58 -14.73 -24.98
CA MET A 4 -79.66 -14.79 -23.83
C MET A 4 -78.16 -14.47 -24.01
N ILE A 5 -77.83 -13.24 -23.59
CA ILE A 5 -76.98 -12.88 -22.42
C ILE A 5 -75.61 -13.59 -22.30
N ARG A 6 -74.53 -12.81 -22.34
CA ARG A 6 -73.59 -12.56 -21.22
C ARG A 6 -72.57 -11.49 -21.63
N GLY A 7 -72.72 -10.31 -21.06
CA GLY A 7 -71.70 -9.27 -21.07
C GLY A 7 -70.64 -9.57 -20.02
N ALA A 8 -69.38 -9.58 -20.43
CA ALA A 8 -68.23 -9.48 -19.54
C ALA A 8 -67.59 -8.11 -19.80
N VAL A 9 -67.67 -7.23 -18.79
CA VAL A 9 -66.95 -5.96 -18.77
C VAL A 9 -65.50 -6.26 -18.42
N ALA A 10 -64.61 -6.14 -19.39
CA ALA A 10 -63.17 -6.13 -19.14
C ALA A 10 -62.78 -4.75 -18.60
N LEU A 11 -62.43 -4.67 -17.32
CA LEU A 11 -61.73 -3.51 -16.76
C LEU A 11 -60.29 -3.51 -17.31
N THR A 12 -60.02 -2.61 -18.25
CA THR A 12 -58.64 -2.26 -18.62
C THR A 12 -58.06 -1.33 -17.56
N LEU A 13 -57.29 -1.90 -16.63
CA LEU A 13 -56.34 -1.14 -15.81
C LEU A 13 -55.18 -0.66 -16.70
N PRO A 14 -54.81 0.62 -16.68
CA PRO A 14 -53.58 1.06 -17.33
C PRO A 14 -52.39 0.51 -16.55
N LEU A 15 -51.65 -0.41 -17.18
CA LEU A 15 -50.29 -0.77 -16.77
C LEU A 15 -49.41 0.47 -16.98
N VAL A 16 -49.17 1.21 -15.90
CA VAL A 16 -48.06 2.16 -15.83
C VAL A 16 -46.81 1.33 -15.60
N LEU A 17 -46.13 0.97 -16.68
CA LEU A 17 -44.74 0.49 -16.63
C LEU A 17 -43.87 1.66 -16.15
N PRO A 18 -43.17 1.56 -15.02
CA PRO A 18 -42.09 2.48 -14.75
C PRO A 18 -41.02 2.18 -15.81
N ALA A 19 -40.82 3.14 -16.73
CA ALA A 19 -39.63 3.18 -17.55
C ALA A 19 -38.45 3.35 -16.60
N ALA A 20 -37.84 2.24 -16.20
CA ALA A 20 -36.51 2.24 -15.63
C ALA A 20 -35.61 2.83 -16.71
N LEU A 21 -35.24 4.09 -16.53
CA LEU A 21 -34.10 4.70 -17.21
C LEU A 21 -32.88 3.90 -16.74
N ALA A 22 -32.59 2.82 -17.46
CA ALA A 22 -31.29 2.18 -17.42
C ALA A 22 -30.30 3.21 -17.94
N ALA A 23 -29.68 3.95 -17.02
CA ALA A 23 -28.45 4.66 -17.34
C ALA A 23 -27.47 3.60 -17.82
N ALA A 24 -27.08 3.70 -19.10
CA ALA A 24 -25.97 2.91 -19.60
C ALA A 24 -24.74 3.19 -18.72
N PRO A 25 -23.93 2.18 -18.37
CA PRO A 25 -22.71 2.41 -17.62
C PRO A 25 -21.87 3.42 -18.39
N ALA A 26 -21.49 4.50 -17.72
CA ALA A 26 -20.58 5.49 -18.27
C ALA A 26 -19.28 4.75 -18.60
N HIS A 27 -19.03 4.52 -19.90
CA HIS A 27 -17.70 4.14 -20.34
C HIS A 27 -16.76 5.26 -19.92
N ALA A 28 -15.77 4.92 -19.08
CA ALA A 28 -14.62 5.77 -18.82
C ALA A 28 -14.06 6.21 -20.17
N GLY A 29 -14.30 7.48 -20.51
CA GLY A 29 -13.91 8.03 -21.80
C GLY A 29 -12.39 8.02 -21.92
N ALA A 30 -11.89 7.39 -22.97
CA ALA A 30 -10.53 7.51 -23.47
C ALA A 30 -10.28 8.93 -24.05
N GLY A 31 -10.46 9.97 -23.22
CA GLY A 31 -10.06 11.33 -23.54
C GLY A 31 -8.57 11.55 -23.26
N PRO A 32 -7.89 12.44 -24.00
CA PRO A 32 -6.50 12.78 -23.70
C PRO A 32 -6.39 13.36 -22.28
N PRO A 33 -5.30 13.12 -21.53
CA PRO A 33 -5.14 13.55 -20.14
C PRO A 33 -5.08 15.08 -20.06
N GLY A 34 -6.26 15.68 -19.99
CA GLY A 34 -6.46 17.13 -20.03
C GLY A 34 -6.35 17.70 -18.64
N ALA A 35 -5.30 18.49 -18.40
CA ALA A 35 -5.31 19.66 -17.52
C ALA A 35 -6.29 19.60 -16.33
N ARG A 36 -5.84 19.07 -15.20
CA ARG A 36 -6.55 19.24 -13.93
C ARG A 36 -6.48 20.71 -13.51
N GLU A 37 -7.57 21.25 -12.97
CA GLU A 37 -7.65 22.67 -12.59
C GLU A 37 -6.53 23.03 -11.60
N GLY A 38 -5.78 24.09 -11.89
CA GLY A 38 -4.62 24.51 -11.09
C GLY A 38 -3.36 23.64 -11.21
N TRP A 39 -3.37 22.58 -12.03
CA TRP A 39 -2.24 21.66 -12.22
C TRP A 39 -1.79 21.57 -13.67
N ARG A 40 -0.51 21.25 -13.86
CA ARG A 40 0.16 21.02 -15.15
C ARG A 40 0.84 19.66 -15.13
N LEU A 41 0.46 18.79 -16.08
CA LEU A 41 1.11 17.50 -16.29
C LEU A 41 2.56 17.71 -16.75
N VAL A 42 3.51 17.05 -16.09
CA VAL A 42 4.95 17.15 -16.40
C VAL A 42 5.62 15.80 -16.66
N ALA A 43 4.99 14.69 -16.26
CA ALA A 43 5.36 13.35 -16.66
C ALA A 43 4.14 12.43 -16.69
N ASP A 44 4.15 11.48 -17.62
CA ASP A 44 3.09 10.49 -17.85
C ASP A 44 3.76 9.18 -18.25
N GLU A 45 3.34 8.07 -17.66
CA GLU A 45 3.73 6.72 -18.04
C GLU A 45 2.47 5.89 -18.30
N PRO A 46 2.06 5.74 -19.58
CA PRO A 46 0.92 4.92 -19.98
C PRO A 46 1.31 3.46 -20.29
N PHE A 47 2.58 3.07 -20.05
CA PHE A 47 3.10 1.71 -20.28
C PHE A 47 3.01 1.19 -21.72
N ASP A 48 2.85 2.08 -22.71
CA ASP A 48 2.88 1.75 -24.15
C ASP A 48 4.25 1.21 -24.61
N ARG A 49 5.32 1.61 -23.90
CA ARG A 49 6.66 1.06 -24.15
C ARG A 49 6.81 -0.23 -23.36
N ARG A 50 7.26 -1.28 -24.04
CA ARG A 50 7.52 -2.58 -23.40
C ARG A 50 8.50 -2.43 -22.23
N LEU A 51 8.02 -2.76 -21.03
CA LEU A 51 8.80 -3.02 -19.84
C LEU A 51 9.04 -4.52 -19.73
N ASP A 52 10.24 -4.89 -19.33
CA ASP A 52 10.65 -6.29 -19.20
C ASP A 52 11.77 -6.37 -18.17
N SER A 53 11.39 -6.65 -16.93
CA SER A 53 12.33 -6.78 -15.80
C SER A 53 13.38 -7.86 -16.05
N GLY A 54 13.10 -8.88 -16.87
CA GLY A 54 14.05 -9.93 -17.23
C GLY A 54 15.32 -9.44 -17.96
N ARG A 55 15.33 -8.18 -18.43
CA ARG A 55 16.50 -7.54 -19.06
C ARG A 55 17.45 -6.87 -18.06
N ALA A 56 17.01 -6.63 -16.83
CA ALA A 56 17.84 -6.07 -15.78
C ALA A 56 18.53 -7.21 -15.00
N PRO A 57 19.82 -7.10 -14.65
CA PRO A 57 20.48 -8.14 -13.88
C PRO A 57 20.04 -8.12 -12.42
N TRP A 58 19.84 -9.29 -11.84
CA TRP A 58 19.80 -9.47 -10.38
C TRP A 58 21.21 -9.32 -9.82
N LYS A 59 21.33 -8.63 -8.69
CA LYS A 59 22.59 -8.44 -7.97
C LYS A 59 22.39 -8.83 -6.52
N ARG A 60 23.31 -9.63 -6.00
CA ARG A 60 23.32 -9.95 -4.57
C ARG A 60 23.50 -8.66 -3.77
N ASP A 61 22.69 -8.49 -2.75
CA ASP A 61 22.80 -7.45 -1.75
C ASP A 61 23.26 -8.09 -0.45
N GLY A 62 24.35 -7.59 0.10
CA GLY A 62 24.90 -8.08 1.36
C GLY A 62 24.35 -7.34 2.57
N ASP A 63 23.39 -6.44 2.35
CA ASP A 63 22.96 -5.44 3.32
C ASP A 63 24.14 -4.59 3.85
N GLY A 64 23.94 -3.89 4.96
CA GLY A 64 24.96 -3.12 5.67
C GLY A 64 25.41 -1.84 4.96
N PRO A 65 26.37 -1.10 5.55
CA PRO A 65 26.71 0.27 5.12
C PRO A 65 27.21 0.42 3.68
N SER A 66 27.67 -0.68 3.06
CA SER A 66 28.08 -0.68 1.66
C SER A 66 26.93 -0.90 0.68
N SER A 67 25.77 -1.38 1.16
CA SER A 67 24.60 -1.57 0.33
C SER A 67 24.10 -0.22 -0.16
N PRO A 68 23.73 -0.09 -1.45
CA PRO A 68 23.10 1.14 -1.93
C PRO A 68 21.71 1.37 -1.32
N TYR A 69 21.14 0.35 -0.67
CA TYR A 69 19.84 0.36 0.01
C TYR A 69 19.96 0.66 1.51
N HIS A 70 21.18 0.82 2.04
CA HIS A 70 21.35 1.22 3.44
C HIS A 70 20.81 2.63 3.69
N VAL A 71 20.00 2.77 4.74
CA VAL A 71 19.41 4.04 5.17
C VAL A 71 19.71 4.31 6.63
N ASP A 72 19.31 3.41 7.54
CA ASP A 72 19.46 3.63 8.98
C ASP A 72 19.40 2.33 9.81
N MET A 73 19.16 2.47 11.12
CA MET A 73 19.17 1.37 12.08
C MET A 73 17.98 0.39 11.97
N TYR A 74 16.99 0.68 11.13
CA TYR A 74 15.82 -0.18 10.88
C TYR A 74 16.01 -1.07 9.65
N ASP A 75 17.15 -0.99 8.97
CA ASP A 75 17.48 -1.82 7.81
C ASP A 75 17.36 -3.32 8.08
N ASN A 76 17.44 -4.14 7.02
CA ASN A 76 17.31 -5.60 7.11
C ASN A 76 18.30 -6.24 8.07
N ASP A 77 19.49 -5.65 8.21
CA ASP A 77 20.56 -6.00 9.15
C ASP A 77 20.76 -4.93 10.23
N GLY A 78 19.77 -4.05 10.40
CA GLY A 78 19.86 -2.86 11.24
C GLY A 78 20.00 -3.17 12.73
N ALA A 79 20.57 -2.22 13.46
CA ALA A 79 20.84 -2.32 14.90
C ALA A 79 19.57 -2.61 15.73
N TYR A 80 18.39 -2.24 15.23
CA TYR A 80 17.12 -2.58 15.88
C TYR A 80 16.95 -4.10 16.02
N PHE A 81 17.10 -4.86 14.94
CA PHE A 81 16.94 -6.32 14.98
C PHE A 81 18.06 -7.01 15.74
N ASP A 82 19.28 -6.49 15.63
CA ASP A 82 20.41 -6.93 16.46
C ASP A 82 20.11 -6.79 17.96
N THR A 83 19.35 -5.76 18.35
CA THR A 83 18.97 -5.50 19.74
C THR A 83 17.83 -6.41 20.19
N VAL A 84 16.72 -6.46 19.44
CA VAL A 84 15.53 -7.21 19.86
C VAL A 84 15.64 -8.72 19.67
N GLY A 85 16.45 -9.16 18.70
CA GLY A 85 16.65 -10.58 18.40
C GLY A 85 18.03 -11.13 18.79
N GLY A 86 19.03 -10.27 19.02
CA GLY A 86 20.33 -10.67 19.55
C GLY A 86 21.12 -11.62 18.64
N PRO A 87 21.96 -12.50 19.21
CA PRO A 87 22.72 -13.49 18.45
C PRO A 87 21.86 -14.39 17.56
N ALA A 88 20.67 -14.78 18.01
CA ALA A 88 19.77 -15.64 17.24
C ALA A 88 19.29 -14.96 15.95
N PHE A 89 18.99 -13.66 15.99
CA PHE A 89 18.66 -12.92 14.77
C PHE A 89 19.82 -12.92 13.76
N ARG A 90 21.06 -12.69 14.22
CA ARG A 90 22.23 -12.72 13.33
C ARG A 90 22.45 -14.08 12.67
N GLU A 91 22.22 -15.16 13.42
CA GLU A 91 22.28 -16.51 12.86
C GLU A 91 21.23 -16.69 11.75
N ARG A 92 19.99 -16.25 11.97
CA ARG A 92 18.92 -16.32 10.96
C ARG A 92 19.16 -15.42 9.76
N LEU A 93 19.64 -14.21 9.99
CA LEU A 93 19.96 -13.29 8.90
C LEU A 93 21.10 -13.82 8.02
N ALA A 94 22.10 -14.49 8.60
CA ALA A 94 23.20 -15.09 7.85
C ALA A 94 22.77 -16.24 6.90
N GLU A 95 21.62 -16.86 7.16
CA GLU A 95 21.01 -17.84 6.26
C GLU A 95 20.39 -17.18 5.02
N MET A 96 20.08 -15.87 5.09
CA MET A 96 19.44 -15.15 4.00
C MET A 96 20.42 -14.73 2.92
N LYS A 97 19.96 -14.84 1.68
CA LYS A 97 20.65 -14.31 0.50
C LYS A 97 19.68 -13.46 -0.30
N THR A 98 19.73 -12.15 -0.08
CA THR A 98 18.87 -11.20 -0.78
C THR A 98 19.51 -10.80 -2.11
N TYR A 99 18.69 -10.74 -3.16
CA TYR A 99 19.05 -10.17 -4.45
C TYR A 99 18.13 -9.02 -4.77
N ARG A 100 18.69 -8.04 -5.46
CA ARG A 100 18.03 -6.80 -5.86
C ARG A 100 18.09 -6.65 -7.37
N GLN A 101 17.04 -6.09 -7.94
CA GLN A 101 17.00 -5.70 -9.35
C GLN A 101 16.42 -4.29 -9.44
N SER A 102 17.10 -3.42 -10.21
CA SER A 102 16.73 -2.01 -10.34
C SER A 102 16.84 -1.59 -11.80
N PHE A 103 15.79 -0.96 -12.34
CA PHE A 103 15.83 -0.38 -13.68
C PHE A 103 14.93 0.83 -13.83
N ARG A 104 15.41 1.84 -14.56
CA ARG A 104 14.67 3.06 -14.85
C ARG A 104 13.80 2.89 -16.08
N PHE A 105 12.63 3.51 -16.07
CA PHE A 105 11.71 3.51 -17.20
C PHE A 105 10.89 4.80 -17.26
N GLY A 106 10.06 4.86 -18.30
CA GLY A 106 9.30 6.03 -18.70
C GLY A 106 10.12 7.15 -19.31
N GLU A 107 9.43 8.22 -19.72
CA GLU A 107 10.08 9.33 -20.41
C GLU A 107 11.22 9.93 -19.57
N ARG A 108 12.43 10.01 -20.14
CA ARG A 108 13.64 10.47 -19.43
C ARG A 108 13.97 9.67 -18.15
N GLY A 109 13.43 8.46 -18.00
CA GLY A 109 13.70 7.58 -16.86
C GLY A 109 13.15 8.11 -15.55
N TRP A 110 12.01 8.82 -15.58
CA TRP A 110 11.45 9.48 -14.39
C TRP A 110 10.92 8.48 -13.33
N LEU A 111 10.69 7.23 -13.71
CA LEU A 111 10.34 6.11 -12.83
C LEU A 111 11.49 5.12 -12.69
N THR A 112 11.54 4.45 -11.54
CA THR A 112 12.40 3.28 -11.29
C THR A 112 11.57 2.15 -10.72
N ALA A 113 11.80 0.95 -11.22
CA ALA A 113 11.35 -0.28 -10.59
C ALA A 113 12.46 -0.77 -9.65
N GLU A 114 12.11 -1.12 -8.42
CA GLU A 114 12.99 -1.78 -7.46
C GLU A 114 12.34 -3.10 -7.03
N LEU A 115 13.07 -4.19 -7.22
CA LEU A 115 12.60 -5.54 -6.93
C LEU A 115 13.57 -6.24 -5.99
N ALA A 116 13.02 -7.12 -5.14
CA ALA A 116 13.77 -7.95 -4.21
C ALA A 116 13.34 -9.41 -4.32
N ALA A 117 14.25 -10.33 -4.07
CA ALA A 117 13.95 -11.75 -3.96
C ALA A 117 15.03 -12.45 -3.14
N ARG A 118 14.71 -13.62 -2.61
CA ARG A 118 15.63 -14.47 -1.85
C ARG A 118 16.12 -15.64 -2.69
N ASP A 119 17.37 -16.01 -2.49
CA ASP A 119 17.98 -17.28 -2.93
C ASP A 119 17.84 -18.26 -1.77
N THR A 120 16.76 -19.04 -1.80
CA THR A 120 16.32 -19.90 -0.69
C THR A 120 16.99 -21.28 -0.71
N ASP A 121 17.36 -21.78 -1.89
CA ASP A 121 18.08 -23.04 -2.04
C ASP A 121 19.61 -22.87 -2.01
N GLY A 122 20.09 -21.64 -2.11
CA GLY A 122 21.48 -21.26 -1.99
C GLY A 122 22.31 -21.45 -3.25
N ASP A 123 21.68 -21.64 -4.42
CA ASP A 123 22.35 -21.90 -5.71
C ASP A 123 23.05 -20.68 -6.33
N GLY A 124 22.88 -19.49 -5.73
CA GLY A 124 23.44 -18.24 -6.21
C GLY A 124 22.51 -17.45 -7.13
N ARG A 125 21.22 -17.79 -7.20
CA ARG A 125 20.19 -17.09 -7.96
C ARG A 125 18.94 -16.90 -7.11
N PRO A 126 18.22 -15.78 -7.27
CA PRO A 126 16.97 -15.61 -6.55
C PRO A 126 15.88 -16.53 -7.09
N ASP A 127 15.09 -17.07 -6.15
CA ASP A 127 13.94 -17.93 -6.39
C ASP A 127 12.66 -17.12 -6.54
N ARG A 128 11.69 -17.69 -7.27
CA ARG A 128 10.31 -17.15 -7.41
C ARG A 128 10.30 -15.62 -7.51
N VAL A 129 11.10 -15.12 -8.45
CA VAL A 129 11.35 -13.69 -8.55
C VAL A 129 10.07 -12.91 -8.89
N PRO A 130 9.83 -11.75 -8.26
CA PRO A 130 8.80 -10.86 -8.73
C PRO A 130 9.16 -10.29 -10.10
N THR A 131 8.17 -9.79 -10.83
CA THR A 131 8.36 -9.19 -12.14
C THR A 131 7.57 -7.90 -12.28
N LEU A 132 8.12 -6.99 -13.09
CA LEU A 132 7.41 -5.85 -13.63
C LEU A 132 7.58 -5.86 -15.16
N THR A 133 6.49 -6.17 -15.85
CA THR A 133 6.44 -6.22 -17.32
C THR A 133 5.35 -5.30 -17.84
N SER A 134 5.37 -4.90 -19.11
CA SER A 134 4.21 -4.24 -19.72
C SER A 134 3.76 -4.92 -21.00
N ARG A 135 2.45 -4.95 -21.20
CA ARG A 135 1.78 -5.47 -22.40
C ARG A 135 0.49 -4.70 -22.63
N LYS A 136 0.26 -4.29 -23.88
CA LYS A 136 -0.96 -3.59 -24.31
C LYS A 136 -1.28 -2.32 -23.49
N GLY A 137 -0.27 -1.50 -23.15
CA GLY A 137 -0.46 -0.25 -22.42
C GLY A 137 -0.80 -0.44 -20.93
N VAL A 138 -0.35 -1.55 -20.33
CA VAL A 138 -0.59 -1.88 -18.92
C VAL A 138 0.68 -2.48 -18.34
N ALA A 139 1.09 -2.03 -17.16
CA ALA A 139 2.12 -2.69 -16.36
C ALA A 139 1.51 -3.84 -15.56
N HIS A 140 2.19 -4.97 -15.53
CA HIS A 140 1.85 -6.13 -14.73
C HIS A 140 2.92 -6.33 -13.67
N LEU A 141 2.50 -6.17 -12.44
CA LEU A 141 3.25 -6.46 -11.24
C LEU A 141 2.83 -7.86 -10.78
N GLU A 142 3.78 -8.79 -10.77
CA GLU A 142 3.55 -10.18 -10.35
C GLU A 142 4.56 -10.55 -9.29
N GLU A 143 4.07 -10.96 -8.12
CA GLU A 143 4.87 -11.33 -6.96
C GLU A 143 4.45 -12.71 -6.48
N PRO A 144 5.16 -13.77 -6.91
CA PRO A 144 4.73 -15.14 -6.65
C PRO A 144 5.11 -15.66 -5.25
N ALA A 145 5.82 -14.88 -4.43
CA ALA A 145 6.26 -15.29 -3.11
C ALA A 145 6.42 -14.11 -2.13
N HIS A 146 5.91 -14.26 -0.91
CA HIS A 146 6.00 -13.30 0.22
C HIS A 146 7.40 -12.87 0.67
N GLN A 147 8.44 -13.51 0.14
CA GLN A 147 9.84 -13.23 0.41
C GLN A 147 10.43 -12.23 -0.60
N GLY A 148 9.61 -11.77 -1.53
CA GLY A 148 9.97 -10.90 -2.64
C GLY A 148 9.77 -9.42 -2.34
N GLY A 149 9.42 -8.67 -3.35
CA GLY A 149 8.96 -7.30 -3.24
C GLY A 149 9.13 -6.61 -4.58
N VAL A 150 8.16 -5.81 -4.97
CA VAL A 150 8.21 -5.07 -6.22
C VAL A 150 7.50 -3.73 -6.05
N VAL A 151 8.27 -2.66 -6.27
CA VAL A 151 7.75 -1.30 -6.20
C VAL A 151 8.09 -0.50 -7.45
N ILE A 152 7.15 0.35 -7.84
CA ILE A 152 7.36 1.47 -8.76
C ILE A 152 7.55 2.71 -7.91
N ARG A 153 8.64 3.45 -8.15
CA ARG A 153 8.91 4.72 -7.45
C ARG A 153 9.37 5.83 -8.39
N SER A 154 9.28 7.06 -7.90
CA SER A 154 9.96 8.20 -8.51
C SER A 154 11.49 7.99 -8.58
N THR A 155 12.11 8.35 -9.71
CA THR A 155 13.58 8.32 -9.89
C THR A 155 14.29 9.48 -9.20
N ARG A 156 13.61 10.62 -9.03
CA ARG A 156 14.13 11.84 -8.39
C ARG A 156 13.21 12.29 -7.25
N ASP A 157 13.76 13.10 -6.34
CA ASP A 157 12.98 13.73 -5.28
C ASP A 157 11.84 14.51 -5.94
N LEU A 158 10.63 14.41 -5.39
CA LEU A 158 9.50 15.15 -5.92
C LEU A 158 9.71 16.66 -5.71
N PRO A 159 9.10 17.53 -6.55
CA PRO A 159 9.15 18.97 -6.36
C PRO A 159 8.55 19.39 -5.00
N ALA A 160 8.73 20.67 -4.63
CA ALA A 160 8.13 21.22 -3.42
C ALA A 160 6.60 21.11 -3.41
N GLU A 161 5.97 21.21 -4.57
CA GLU A 161 4.54 21.00 -4.74
C GLU A 161 4.28 20.09 -5.93
N TYR A 162 3.42 19.10 -5.73
CA TYR A 162 3.16 18.07 -6.73
C TYR A 162 1.79 17.42 -6.52
N ARG A 163 1.34 16.74 -7.57
CA ARG A 163 0.33 15.69 -7.49
C ARG A 163 0.86 14.47 -8.24
N VAL A 164 0.87 13.31 -7.59
CA VAL A 164 1.09 12.01 -8.24
C VAL A 164 -0.25 11.30 -8.31
N GLU A 165 -0.56 10.70 -9.44
CA GLU A 165 -1.80 9.97 -9.69
C GLU A 165 -1.46 8.63 -10.35
N MET A 166 -2.21 7.58 -10.01
CA MET A 166 -2.07 6.25 -10.57
C MET A 166 -3.46 5.63 -10.79
N THR A 167 -3.63 4.95 -11.92
CA THR A 167 -4.78 4.08 -12.19
C THR A 167 -4.37 2.61 -12.01
N LEU A 168 -5.11 1.88 -11.18
CA LEU A 168 -4.84 0.49 -10.77
C LEU A 168 -6.05 -0.40 -11.05
N ARG A 169 -5.82 -1.65 -11.46
CA ARG A 169 -6.82 -2.72 -11.53
C ARG A 169 -6.19 -4.09 -11.34
N GLY A 170 -6.99 -5.14 -11.42
CA GLY A 170 -6.50 -6.52 -11.37
C GLY A 170 -5.84 -6.87 -10.03
N LEU A 171 -6.24 -6.20 -8.95
CA LEU A 171 -5.63 -6.34 -7.63
C LEU A 171 -5.97 -7.71 -7.02
N ASP A 172 -4.93 -8.47 -6.68
CA ASP A 172 -5.02 -9.78 -6.04
C ASP A 172 -3.90 -9.96 -5.01
N PHE A 173 -3.90 -9.08 -4.01
CA PHE A 173 -3.04 -9.08 -2.82
C PHE A 173 -3.88 -9.34 -1.55
N GLY A 174 -4.65 -10.43 -1.58
CA GLY A 174 -5.56 -10.86 -0.51
C GLY A 174 -6.88 -10.10 -0.43
N GLY A 175 -7.54 -10.26 0.72
CA GLY A 175 -8.96 -9.93 0.92
C GLY A 175 -9.88 -11.08 0.48
N GLN A 176 -11.19 -10.93 0.63
CA GLN A 176 -12.13 -11.92 0.10
C GLN A 176 -12.18 -11.85 -1.43
N ARG A 177 -12.43 -12.98 -2.08
CA ARG A 177 -12.88 -13.08 -3.48
C ARG A 177 -14.16 -13.89 -3.51
N ASN A 178 -15.20 -13.34 -4.13
CA ASN A 178 -16.54 -13.95 -4.17
C ASN A 178 -17.06 -14.38 -2.79
N GLY A 179 -16.84 -13.53 -1.76
CA GLY A 179 -17.28 -13.79 -0.39
C GLY A 179 -16.44 -14.81 0.39
N SER A 180 -15.32 -15.28 -0.14
CA SER A 180 -14.44 -16.25 0.52
C SER A 180 -13.01 -15.73 0.70
N TRP A 181 -12.43 -16.00 1.86
CA TRP A 181 -11.00 -15.83 2.12
C TRP A 181 -10.16 -17.03 1.65
N ASP A 182 -10.81 -18.20 1.54
CA ASP A 182 -10.23 -19.45 1.09
C ASP A 182 -10.64 -19.63 -0.38
N TYR A 183 -9.73 -19.35 -1.29
CA TYR A 183 -10.02 -19.23 -2.71
C TYR A 183 -10.23 -20.61 -3.35
N PRO A 184 -11.03 -20.72 -4.43
CA PRO A 184 -11.30 -22.02 -5.07
C PRO A 184 -10.07 -22.72 -5.65
N ASP A 185 -8.99 -21.98 -5.93
CA ASP A 185 -7.70 -22.49 -6.41
C ASP A 185 -6.78 -22.97 -5.28
N GLY A 186 -7.27 -23.00 -4.03
CA GLY A 186 -6.54 -23.44 -2.85
C GLY A 186 -5.73 -22.34 -2.17
N ARG A 187 -5.73 -21.11 -2.69
CA ARG A 187 -5.06 -19.98 -2.05
C ARG A 187 -5.80 -19.54 -0.78
N ILE A 188 -5.06 -19.04 0.20
CA ILE A 188 -5.61 -18.51 1.47
C ILE A 188 -5.22 -17.04 1.54
N ASN A 189 -6.19 -16.13 1.59
CA ASN A 189 -5.94 -14.67 1.59
C ASN A 189 -5.01 -14.23 0.43
N GLY A 190 -5.21 -14.81 -0.76
CA GLY A 190 -4.38 -14.55 -1.93
C GLY A 190 -3.05 -15.32 -1.99
N TYR A 191 -2.63 -15.96 -0.89
CA TYR A 191 -1.37 -16.69 -0.83
C TYR A 191 -1.47 -18.10 -1.41
N SER A 192 -0.44 -18.52 -2.16
CA SER A 192 -0.23 -19.89 -2.61
C SER A 192 -0.18 -20.88 -1.42
N PRO A 193 -0.62 -22.14 -1.61
CA PRO A 193 -0.61 -23.11 -0.53
C PRO A 193 0.79 -23.69 -0.25
N GLU A 194 1.77 -23.48 -1.14
CA GLU A 194 3.08 -24.15 -1.01
C GLU A 194 4.01 -23.50 0.02
N GLY A 195 4.71 -24.37 0.76
CA GLY A 195 5.74 -23.98 1.73
C GLY A 195 5.17 -23.35 3.01
N CYS A 196 6.08 -23.00 3.92
CA CYS A 196 5.74 -22.10 5.00
C CYS A 196 5.83 -20.66 4.51
N LYS A 197 4.88 -19.83 4.92
CA LYS A 197 4.86 -18.40 4.63
C LYS A 197 4.82 -17.65 5.93
N THR A 198 5.88 -16.93 6.25
CA THR A 198 6.04 -16.34 7.58
C THR A 198 6.69 -14.99 7.52
N ASN A 199 6.62 -14.24 8.62
CA ASN A 199 7.32 -12.98 8.77
C ASN A 199 8.84 -13.12 9.00
N PHE A 200 9.43 -14.28 8.73
CA PHE A 200 10.85 -14.55 8.93
C PHE A 200 11.78 -13.64 8.10
N PRO A 201 12.91 -13.17 8.66
CA PRO A 201 13.34 -13.24 10.06
C PRO A 201 13.03 -11.94 10.83
N TRP A 202 12.20 -11.06 10.29
CA TRP A 202 11.96 -9.73 10.84
C TRP A 202 10.67 -9.71 11.67
N ALA A 203 10.81 -10.04 12.95
CA ALA A 203 9.77 -9.90 13.95
C ALA A 203 10.01 -8.66 14.84
N SER A 204 8.95 -8.17 15.48
CA SER A 204 9.02 -7.09 16.46
C SER A 204 9.42 -7.55 17.87
N GLY A 205 9.77 -8.83 18.03
CA GLY A 205 10.14 -9.45 19.30
C GLY A 205 9.81 -10.94 19.32
N GLY A 206 10.13 -11.59 20.44
CA GLY A 206 9.88 -13.02 20.64
C GLY A 206 11.12 -13.89 20.40
N ASP A 207 10.89 -15.17 20.08
CA ASP A 207 11.96 -16.14 19.87
C ASP A 207 12.44 -16.14 18.41
N PHE A 208 13.66 -15.68 18.19
CA PHE A 208 14.34 -15.65 16.89
C PHE A 208 15.10 -16.95 16.59
N SER A 209 15.25 -17.84 17.57
CA SER A 209 16.02 -19.09 17.43
C SER A 209 15.23 -20.22 16.77
N ARG A 210 13.92 -20.06 16.60
CA ARG A 210 13.06 -21.07 15.97
C ARG A 210 13.24 -21.18 14.45
N PRO A 211 13.05 -22.36 13.85
CA PRO A 211 13.07 -22.55 12.40
C PRO A 211 12.01 -21.70 11.68
N GLU A 212 12.25 -21.28 10.43
CA GLU A 212 11.35 -20.40 9.65
C GLU A 212 9.88 -20.81 9.73
N CYS A 213 9.57 -22.09 9.55
CA CYS A 213 8.17 -22.55 9.53
C CYS A 213 7.43 -22.51 10.89
N GLU A 214 8.12 -22.14 11.97
CA GLU A 214 7.51 -21.92 13.30
C GLU A 214 7.29 -20.41 13.60
N TRP A 215 7.62 -19.53 12.65
CA TRP A 215 7.32 -18.11 12.72
C TRP A 215 5.84 -17.83 12.43
N ALA A 216 5.40 -16.59 12.65
CA ALA A 216 3.99 -16.24 12.48
C ALA A 216 3.57 -16.43 11.01
N ASP A 217 2.51 -17.21 10.78
CA ASP A 217 2.00 -17.51 9.45
C ASP A 217 1.30 -16.28 8.85
N VAL A 218 1.86 -15.72 7.78
CA VAL A 218 1.31 -14.50 7.17
C VAL A 218 0.03 -14.76 6.38
N ARG A 219 -0.26 -16.02 6.01
CA ARG A 219 -1.49 -16.40 5.28
C ARG A 219 -2.74 -16.16 6.11
N THR A 220 -2.64 -16.46 7.40
CA THR A 220 -3.72 -16.29 8.38
C THR A 220 -3.60 -14.99 9.18
N ASP A 221 -2.57 -14.18 8.89
CA ASP A 221 -2.40 -12.84 9.44
C ASP A 221 -2.91 -11.79 8.46
N SER A 222 -2.07 -11.32 7.53
CA SER A 222 -2.40 -10.27 6.56
C SER A 222 -1.72 -10.47 5.22
N ASN A 223 -2.40 -10.06 4.15
CA ASN A 223 -1.82 -9.66 2.87
C ASN A 223 -2.04 -8.16 2.67
N GLY A 224 -1.55 -7.56 1.59
CA GLY A 224 -1.71 -6.13 1.39
C GLY A 224 -1.04 -5.57 0.16
N PHE A 225 -1.26 -4.28 -0.08
CA PHE A 225 -0.69 -3.56 -1.20
C PHE A 225 -0.62 -2.07 -0.87
N TYR A 226 0.47 -1.41 -1.26
CA TYR A 226 0.57 0.04 -1.15
C TYR A 226 0.08 0.67 -2.45
N TYR A 227 -1.17 1.16 -2.42
CA TYR A 227 -1.79 1.82 -3.58
C TYR A 227 -1.00 3.07 -3.97
N MET A 228 -0.66 3.90 -2.99
CA MET A 228 0.31 4.99 -3.15
C MET A 228 0.82 5.42 -1.78
N SER A 229 2.11 5.74 -1.67
CA SER A 229 2.68 6.31 -0.44
C SER A 229 3.76 7.31 -0.75
N ILE A 230 4.00 8.24 0.18
CA ILE A 230 5.15 9.14 0.15
C ILE A 230 6.10 8.69 1.25
N MET A 231 7.31 8.32 0.84
CA MET A 231 8.38 7.89 1.73
C MET A 231 9.36 9.03 1.97
N ASP A 232 10.11 8.95 3.06
CA ASP A 232 11.02 9.97 3.57
C ASP A 232 12.52 9.74 3.20
N TYR A 233 12.81 8.74 2.36
CA TYR A 233 14.16 8.35 1.97
C TYR A 233 14.31 8.22 0.44
N ARG A 234 15.54 8.39 -0.08
CA ARG A 234 15.77 8.58 -1.52
C ARG A 234 15.64 7.32 -2.36
N ARG A 235 16.15 6.19 -1.87
CA ARG A 235 16.14 4.93 -2.61
C ARG A 235 15.02 4.03 -2.08
N VAL A 236 13.78 4.44 -2.35
CA VAL A 236 12.61 3.62 -2.01
C VAL A 236 12.69 2.28 -2.73
N ALA A 237 12.69 1.21 -1.97
CA ALA A 237 12.83 -0.17 -2.44
C ALA A 237 12.12 -1.10 -1.43
N PRO A 238 11.96 -2.40 -1.76
CA PRO A 238 11.46 -3.33 -0.77
C PRO A 238 12.41 -3.45 0.44
N HIS A 239 11.89 -3.45 1.65
CA HIS A 239 12.63 -3.66 2.89
C HIS A 239 11.82 -4.58 3.82
N ASN A 240 12.37 -4.88 4.99
CA ASN A 240 11.58 -5.51 6.04
C ASN A 240 10.40 -4.62 6.48
N ASN A 241 9.37 -5.24 7.06
CA ASN A 241 8.17 -4.52 7.49
C ASN A 241 8.43 -3.37 8.47
N VAL A 242 9.37 -3.52 9.42
CA VAL A 242 9.65 -2.48 10.43
C VAL A 242 10.18 -1.21 9.78
N PHE A 243 11.14 -1.37 8.86
CA PHE A 243 11.71 -0.27 8.09
C PHE A 243 10.62 0.52 7.35
N ILE A 244 9.78 -0.17 6.58
CA ILE A 244 8.73 0.49 5.81
C ILE A 244 7.77 1.24 6.73
N HIS A 245 7.41 0.69 7.89
CA HIS A 245 6.53 1.36 8.84
C HIS A 245 7.17 2.60 9.52
N ALA A 246 8.50 2.72 9.57
CA ALA A 246 9.20 3.88 10.11
C ALA A 246 9.38 5.04 9.11
N HIS A 247 9.31 4.75 7.81
CA HIS A 247 9.73 5.67 6.73
C HIS A 247 8.59 6.20 5.84
N ARG A 248 7.35 6.14 6.31
CA ARG A 248 6.18 6.66 5.60
C ARG A 248 5.83 8.04 6.15
N LYS A 249 5.52 8.99 5.26
CA LYS A 249 4.91 10.27 5.64
C LYS A 249 3.38 10.17 5.55
N VAL A 250 2.90 9.65 4.43
CA VAL A 250 1.50 9.36 4.15
C VAL A 250 1.38 8.08 3.34
N ALA A 251 0.30 7.33 3.55
CA ALA A 251 0.06 6.07 2.84
C ALA A 251 -1.42 5.81 2.58
N MET A 252 -1.74 5.46 1.34
CA MET A 252 -2.92 4.68 1.00
C MET A 252 -2.51 3.22 0.82
N ASP A 253 -2.91 2.36 1.74
CA ASP A 253 -2.57 0.93 1.72
C ASP A 253 -3.79 0.04 1.97
N GLY A 254 -3.67 -1.22 1.56
CA GLY A 254 -4.57 -2.30 1.93
C GLY A 254 -3.92 -3.15 3.01
N TYR A 255 -4.60 -3.33 4.14
CA TYR A 255 -4.19 -4.22 5.22
C TYR A 255 -5.20 -5.36 5.38
N ASN A 256 -5.06 -6.35 4.50
CA ASN A 256 -6.08 -7.36 4.24
C ASN A 256 -5.93 -8.52 5.22
N ARG A 257 -6.47 -8.33 6.43
CA ARG A 257 -6.35 -9.25 7.58
C ARG A 257 -7.33 -10.42 7.50
N TYR A 258 -6.81 -11.65 7.51
CA TYR A 258 -7.60 -12.86 7.33
C TYR A 258 -8.58 -13.08 8.50
N LYS A 259 -9.89 -13.10 8.20
CA LYS A 259 -10.97 -13.41 9.15
C LYS A 259 -10.84 -12.68 10.51
N TYR A 260 -10.37 -11.44 10.51
CA TYR A 260 -10.12 -10.71 11.74
C TYR A 260 -11.42 -10.28 12.44
N THR A 261 -11.50 -10.53 13.74
CA THR A 261 -12.67 -10.25 14.60
C THR A 261 -12.33 -9.36 15.80
N GLY A 262 -11.10 -8.88 15.90
CA GLY A 262 -10.69 -7.98 16.97
C GLY A 262 -11.17 -6.55 16.76
N SER A 263 -10.92 -5.68 17.74
CA SER A 263 -11.31 -4.26 17.70
C SER A 263 -10.26 -3.33 17.11
N GLY A 264 -9.08 -3.85 16.75
CA GLY A 264 -7.96 -3.06 16.24
C GLY A 264 -8.09 -2.64 14.78
N LEU A 265 -9.18 -3.03 14.10
CA LEU A 265 -9.48 -2.69 12.71
C LEU A 265 -10.96 -2.38 12.56
N LEU A 266 -11.28 -1.37 11.77
CA LEU A 266 -12.65 -0.91 11.50
C LEU A 266 -12.80 -0.57 10.02
N TYR A 267 -14.03 -0.67 9.52
CA TYR A 267 -14.46 -0.05 8.27
C TYR A 267 -15.24 1.23 8.57
N CYS A 268 -15.04 2.25 7.75
CA CYS A 268 -16.04 3.30 7.64
C CYS A 268 -17.11 2.87 6.64
N ASN A 269 -18.39 3.00 7.00
CA ASN A 269 -19.50 2.95 6.05
C ASN A 269 -19.86 4.39 5.65
N PRO A 270 -19.45 4.87 4.46
CA PRO A 270 -19.65 6.26 4.08
C PRO A 270 -21.13 6.62 3.85
N ALA A 271 -22.00 5.64 3.62
CA ALA A 271 -23.43 5.87 3.43
C ALA A 271 -24.15 6.23 4.73
N THR A 272 -23.66 5.72 5.86
CA THR A 272 -24.25 5.96 7.19
C THR A 272 -23.42 6.93 8.04
N GLY A 273 -22.13 7.09 7.73
CA GLY A 273 -21.18 7.84 8.57
C GLY A 273 -20.81 7.10 9.86
N GLU A 274 -21.03 5.78 9.91
CA GLU A 274 -20.76 4.96 11.10
C GLU A 274 -19.59 4.00 10.87
N TYR A 275 -18.83 3.75 11.94
CA TYR A 275 -17.80 2.71 11.92
C TYR A 275 -18.41 1.33 12.12
N GLU A 276 -17.98 0.39 11.31
CA GLU A 276 -18.36 -1.01 11.36
C GLU A 276 -17.16 -1.87 11.79
N PRO A 277 -17.39 -3.01 12.48
CA PRO A 277 -16.33 -3.96 12.77
C PRO A 277 -15.71 -4.49 11.47
N TYR A 278 -14.43 -4.82 11.49
CA TYR A 278 -13.73 -5.33 10.31
C TYR A 278 -14.42 -6.55 9.65
N SER A 279 -15.08 -7.40 10.46
CA SER A 279 -15.83 -8.56 9.97
C SER A 279 -17.06 -8.22 9.13
N ALA A 280 -17.51 -6.97 9.10
CA ALA A 280 -18.60 -6.52 8.23
C ALA A 280 -18.15 -6.31 6.78
N GLY A 281 -16.86 -6.00 6.56
CA GLY A 281 -16.29 -5.78 5.24
C GLY A 281 -15.72 -7.03 4.58
N THR A 282 -15.18 -6.84 3.40
CA THR A 282 -14.63 -7.91 2.55
C THR A 282 -13.14 -8.12 2.76
N GLY A 283 -12.47 -7.26 3.54
CA GLY A 283 -11.02 -7.32 3.67
C GLY A 283 -10.26 -6.70 2.50
N ASN A 284 -10.92 -5.89 1.66
CA ASN A 284 -10.31 -5.15 0.55
C ASN A 284 -10.38 -3.64 0.82
N GLY A 285 -10.15 -3.27 2.07
CA GLY A 285 -10.17 -1.89 2.53
C GLY A 285 -9.04 -1.05 1.96
N VAL A 286 -9.31 0.24 1.87
CA VAL A 286 -8.27 1.26 1.64
C VAL A 286 -8.14 2.08 2.92
N ASN A 287 -7.00 1.99 3.57
CA ASN A 287 -6.65 2.90 4.65
C ASN A 287 -6.10 4.20 4.05
N ALA A 288 -6.41 5.34 4.64
CA ALA A 288 -5.80 6.63 4.33
C ALA A 288 -5.08 7.14 5.58
N LEU A 289 -3.76 6.91 5.62
CA LEU A 289 -2.95 7.10 6.81
C LEU A 289 -2.06 8.34 6.66
N PHE A 290 -2.21 9.30 7.57
CA PHE A 290 -1.20 10.32 7.83
C PHE A 290 -0.37 9.88 9.03
N MET A 291 0.93 9.71 8.84
CA MET A 291 1.83 9.23 9.90
C MET A 291 2.13 10.38 10.87
N THR A 292 2.28 10.09 12.16
CA THR A 292 2.56 11.11 13.22
C THR A 292 3.98 10.97 13.77
N ASP A 293 4.39 11.86 14.66
CA ASP A 293 5.62 11.74 15.47
C ASP A 293 5.47 10.78 16.65
N ASP A 294 4.24 10.45 17.03
CA ASP A 294 3.99 9.50 18.10
C ASP A 294 4.39 8.09 17.72
N ARG A 295 5.01 7.39 18.66
CA ARG A 295 5.34 5.98 18.50
C ARG A 295 4.10 5.11 18.72
N ARG A 296 3.75 4.29 17.72
CA ARG A 296 2.56 3.42 17.80
C ARG A 296 2.70 2.27 18.78
N TYR A 297 3.87 1.63 18.80
CA TYR A 297 4.12 0.45 19.63
C TYR A 297 5.39 0.60 20.45
N ALA A 298 5.29 0.40 21.77
CA ALA A 298 6.45 0.45 22.68
C ALA A 298 7.51 -0.62 22.42
N THR A 299 7.21 -1.64 21.61
CA THR A 299 8.15 -2.72 21.26
C THR A 299 8.64 -2.68 19.82
N MET A 300 8.08 -1.86 18.94
CA MET A 300 8.44 -1.81 17.52
C MET A 300 8.66 -0.37 17.05
N PRO A 301 9.60 -0.11 16.12
CA PRO A 301 9.66 1.13 15.36
C PRO A 301 8.39 1.31 14.53
N GLY A 302 8.05 2.56 14.27
CA GLY A 302 6.86 2.93 13.53
C GLY A 302 5.97 3.90 14.29
N THR A 303 5.32 4.72 13.50
CA THR A 303 4.56 5.87 13.97
C THR A 303 3.07 5.56 14.09
N GLU A 304 2.37 6.33 14.91
CA GLU A 304 0.92 6.29 15.02
C GLU A 304 0.28 7.00 13.81
N TYR A 305 -0.98 6.69 13.55
CA TYR A 305 -1.70 7.18 12.37
C TYR A 305 -2.85 8.11 12.73
N LEU A 306 -3.06 9.08 11.86
CA LEU A 306 -4.27 9.88 11.77
C LEU A 306 -5.06 9.41 10.55
N MET A 307 -6.35 9.19 10.75
CA MET A 307 -7.25 8.62 9.75
C MET A 307 -8.50 9.49 9.68
N ASP A 308 -8.61 10.23 8.58
CA ASP A 308 -9.84 10.94 8.20
C ASP A 308 -10.68 10.05 7.30
N SER A 309 -11.98 10.01 7.56
CA SER A 309 -12.97 9.34 6.72
C SER A 309 -14.33 10.03 6.83
N GLU A 310 -15.30 9.61 6.01
CA GLU A 310 -16.69 10.06 6.13
C GLU A 310 -17.35 9.73 7.48
N CYS A 311 -16.76 8.82 8.26
CA CYS A 311 -17.20 8.46 9.60
C CYS A 311 -16.55 9.32 10.70
N GLY A 312 -15.70 10.25 10.30
CA GLY A 312 -14.98 11.19 11.16
C GLY A 312 -13.50 10.85 11.32
N PHE A 313 -12.88 11.56 12.27
CA PHE A 313 -11.45 11.46 12.57
C PHE A 313 -11.14 10.37 13.61
N ARG A 314 -10.03 9.65 13.40
CA ARG A 314 -9.46 8.70 14.35
C ARG A 314 -7.94 8.85 14.47
N LYS A 315 -7.45 8.77 15.70
CA LYS A 315 -6.04 8.59 16.05
C LYS A 315 -5.92 7.40 16.99
N GLY A 316 -5.05 6.44 16.64
CA GLY A 316 -4.80 5.23 17.43
C GLY A 316 -6.02 4.35 17.70
N GLY A 317 -5.81 3.32 18.52
CA GLY A 317 -6.84 2.34 18.95
C GLY A 317 -7.27 1.34 17.88
N ALA A 318 -7.55 1.79 16.66
CA ALA A 318 -7.87 0.97 15.50
C ALA A 318 -7.32 1.57 14.20
N ILE A 319 -6.99 0.73 13.23
CA ILE A 319 -6.80 1.17 11.84
C ILE A 319 -8.16 1.22 11.16
N VAL A 320 -8.48 2.34 10.53
CA VAL A 320 -9.73 2.56 9.81
C VAL A 320 -9.47 2.45 8.32
N SER A 321 -10.13 1.51 7.67
CA SER A 321 -10.31 1.53 6.22
C SER A 321 -11.39 2.55 5.89
N ALA A 322 -11.04 3.60 5.15
CA ALA A 322 -11.93 4.69 4.78
C ALA A 322 -13.05 4.24 3.84
N VAL A 323 -12.76 3.19 3.04
CA VAL A 323 -13.67 2.53 2.10
C VAL A 323 -13.33 1.05 2.02
N ASP A 324 -14.28 0.24 1.53
CA ASP A 324 -14.07 -1.15 1.14
C ASP A 324 -14.29 -1.30 -0.37
N MET A 325 -13.31 -1.83 -1.10
CA MET A 325 -13.44 -2.09 -2.53
C MET A 325 -14.25 -3.35 -2.77
N LYS A 326 -14.96 -3.44 -3.91
CA LYS A 326 -15.83 -4.57 -4.20
C LYS A 326 -15.04 -5.74 -4.82
N PRO A 327 -14.92 -6.91 -4.15
CA PRO A 327 -14.13 -8.04 -4.64
C PRO A 327 -14.45 -8.48 -6.06
N GLU A 328 -15.73 -8.47 -6.42
CA GLU A 328 -16.24 -8.88 -7.73
C GLU A 328 -15.83 -7.93 -8.86
N LEU A 329 -15.40 -6.71 -8.54
CA LEU A 329 -14.97 -5.68 -9.49
C LEU A 329 -13.45 -5.58 -9.59
N LEU A 330 -12.70 -5.93 -8.54
CA LEU A 330 -11.23 -5.84 -8.50
C LEU A 330 -10.48 -6.42 -9.72
N PRO A 331 -10.93 -7.51 -10.37
CA PRO A 331 -10.22 -8.04 -11.54
C PRO A 331 -10.14 -7.09 -12.74
N GLU A 332 -11.13 -6.22 -12.93
CA GLU A 332 -11.28 -5.43 -14.16
C GLU A 332 -11.51 -3.93 -13.92
N GLU A 333 -12.18 -3.58 -12.82
CA GLU A 333 -12.57 -2.21 -12.51
C GLU A 333 -11.35 -1.36 -12.15
N PRO A 334 -11.16 -0.19 -12.79
CA PRO A 334 -10.09 0.71 -12.46
C PRO A 334 -10.40 1.52 -11.20
N TYR A 335 -9.38 1.67 -10.35
CA TYR A 335 -9.37 2.55 -9.19
C TYR A 335 -8.25 3.57 -9.37
N THR A 336 -8.53 4.83 -9.06
CA THR A 336 -7.52 5.89 -9.11
C THR A 336 -7.09 6.27 -7.70
N PHE A 337 -5.79 6.40 -7.51
CA PHE A 337 -5.19 6.85 -6.25
C PHE A 337 -4.27 8.03 -6.53
N ALA A 338 -4.32 9.05 -5.70
CA ALA A 338 -3.43 10.20 -5.82
C ALA A 338 -3.02 10.80 -4.48
N ILE A 339 -1.82 11.37 -4.47
CA ILE A 339 -1.29 12.14 -3.36
C ILE A 339 -0.83 13.51 -3.88
N GLU A 340 -1.30 14.56 -3.23
CA GLU A 340 -0.90 15.95 -3.47
C GLU A 340 -0.09 16.48 -2.29
N ARG A 341 0.96 17.26 -2.58
CA ARG A 341 1.60 18.17 -1.63
C ARG A 341 1.44 19.59 -2.15
N ARG A 342 0.77 20.46 -1.40
CA ARG A 342 0.52 21.85 -1.79
C ARG A 342 0.15 22.69 -0.58
N ASP A 343 0.55 23.97 -0.56
CA ASP A 343 0.08 24.96 0.42
C ASP A 343 0.26 24.50 1.89
N GLY A 344 1.35 23.79 2.17
CA GLY A 344 1.65 23.31 3.52
C GLY A 344 0.85 22.10 3.98
N ALA A 345 0.29 21.31 3.06
CA ALA A 345 -0.56 20.16 3.36
C ALA A 345 -0.26 18.96 2.44
N TYR A 346 -0.66 17.77 2.91
CA TYR A 346 -0.84 16.60 2.05
C TYR A 346 -2.33 16.32 1.84
N THR A 347 -2.69 15.88 0.64
CA THR A 347 -4.03 15.40 0.31
C THR A 347 -3.96 14.01 -0.30
N MET A 348 -4.68 13.06 0.28
CA MET A 348 -4.91 11.73 -0.30
C MET A 348 -6.27 11.70 -1.00
N GLU A 349 -6.30 11.19 -2.23
CA GLU A 349 -7.51 11.01 -3.02
C GLU A 349 -7.62 9.58 -3.53
N MET A 350 -8.82 9.01 -3.43
CA MET A 350 -9.16 7.70 -4.00
C MET A 350 -10.50 7.78 -4.73
N SER A 351 -10.56 7.14 -5.90
CA SER A 351 -11.75 7.09 -6.76
C SER A 351 -11.98 5.68 -7.28
N GLY A 352 -13.24 5.25 -7.34
CA GLY A 352 -13.62 3.94 -7.85
C GLY A 352 -15.01 3.54 -7.37
N VAL A 353 -15.32 2.24 -7.48
CA VAL A 353 -16.59 1.68 -7.03
C VAL A 353 -16.41 1.02 -5.66
N PHE A 354 -16.96 1.64 -4.62
CA PHE A 354 -16.83 1.19 -3.24
C PHE A 354 -18.12 0.54 -2.73
N ALA A 355 -17.98 -0.33 -1.72
CA ALA A 355 -19.12 -0.85 -0.98
C ALA A 355 -19.94 0.31 -0.37
N HIS A 356 -21.23 0.06 -0.15
CA HIS A 356 -22.22 1.00 0.41
C HIS A 356 -22.59 2.22 -0.44
N VAL A 357 -21.66 2.80 -1.23
CA VAL A 357 -21.88 4.06 -1.95
C VAL A 357 -21.78 3.96 -3.48
N GLY A 358 -21.23 2.88 -4.02
CA GLY A 358 -21.03 2.75 -5.46
C GLY A 358 -19.86 3.62 -5.96
N GLU A 359 -19.99 4.21 -7.14
CA GLU A 359 -18.97 5.09 -7.72
C GLU A 359 -18.83 6.38 -6.89
N ALA A 360 -17.65 6.62 -6.33
CA ALA A 360 -17.38 7.79 -5.51
C ALA A 360 -15.91 8.23 -5.61
N THR A 361 -15.65 9.45 -5.16
CA THR A 361 -14.30 10.00 -4.96
C THR A 361 -14.21 10.59 -3.57
N PHE A 362 -13.21 10.17 -2.80
CA PHE A 362 -12.93 10.68 -1.46
C PHE A 362 -11.60 11.42 -1.45
N ARG A 363 -11.57 12.57 -0.75
CA ARG A 363 -10.38 13.42 -0.60
C ARG A 363 -10.19 13.79 0.86
N TYR A 364 -9.03 13.44 1.41
CA TYR A 364 -8.67 13.74 2.79
C TYR A 364 -7.44 14.64 2.79
N THR A 365 -7.57 15.84 3.34
CA THR A 365 -6.51 16.86 3.35
C THR A 365 -6.12 17.17 4.78
N ARG A 366 -4.81 17.23 5.04
CA ARG A 366 -4.28 17.60 6.34
C ARG A 366 -3.05 18.48 6.20
N ALA A 367 -3.03 19.59 6.93
CA ALA A 367 -1.86 20.44 7.02
C ALA A 367 -0.68 19.69 7.67
N PHE A 368 0.55 20.08 7.34
CA PHE A 368 1.77 19.48 7.91
C PHE A 368 1.77 19.44 9.43
N VAL A 369 1.17 20.44 10.06
CA VAL A 369 0.81 20.43 11.48
C VAL A 369 -0.61 20.96 11.59
N GLN A 370 -1.51 20.16 12.14
CA GLN A 370 -2.90 20.55 12.37
C GLN A 370 -3.31 20.12 13.77
N ASP A 371 -3.95 20.99 14.54
CA ASP A 371 -4.42 20.67 15.90
C ASP A 371 -3.29 20.19 16.85
N GLY A 372 -2.06 20.64 16.62
CA GLY A 372 -0.87 20.24 17.40
C GLY A 372 -0.22 18.94 16.96
N GLU A 373 -0.79 18.25 15.97
CA GLU A 373 -0.38 16.92 15.52
C GLU A 373 0.32 17.02 14.15
N PRO A 374 1.61 16.65 14.04
CA PRO A 374 2.35 16.73 12.79
C PRO A 374 2.07 15.55 11.85
N ILE A 375 2.38 15.75 10.58
CA ILE A 375 2.66 14.66 9.64
C ILE A 375 4.15 14.34 9.74
N TRP A 376 4.49 13.09 10.06
CA TRP A 376 5.86 12.63 10.22
C TRP A 376 6.74 13.05 9.05
N HIS A 377 7.89 13.66 9.36
CA HIS A 377 8.90 14.06 8.39
C HIS A 377 8.37 14.90 7.21
N TYR A 378 7.33 15.73 7.41
CA TYR A 378 6.75 16.55 6.32
C TYR A 378 7.74 17.51 5.64
N ASN A 379 8.85 17.86 6.32
CA ASN A 379 9.85 18.81 5.87
C ASN A 379 10.76 18.20 4.79
N GLN A 380 10.71 18.78 3.59
CA GLN A 380 11.65 18.50 2.51
C GLN A 380 12.92 19.35 2.62
N ARG A 381 12.88 20.45 3.37
CA ARG A 381 14.02 21.33 3.59
C ARG A 381 14.23 21.62 5.09
N PRO A 382 15.47 21.92 5.51
CA PRO A 382 15.79 22.24 6.91
C PRO A 382 14.99 23.40 7.51
N ASP A 383 14.57 24.36 6.69
CA ASP A 383 13.83 25.56 7.13
C ASP A 383 12.32 25.33 7.33
N GLU A 384 11.77 24.18 6.90
CA GLU A 384 10.34 23.87 7.03
C GLU A 384 9.96 23.33 8.42
N TYR A 385 10.95 23.00 9.25
CA TYR A 385 10.75 22.38 10.56
C TYR A 385 11.78 22.84 11.59
N ASP A 386 11.33 23.10 12.82
CA ASP A 386 12.11 23.73 13.88
C ASP A 386 12.57 22.77 14.99
N GLY A 387 12.30 21.46 14.86
CA GLY A 387 12.69 20.46 15.86
C GLY A 387 11.68 20.20 16.98
N ARG A 388 10.50 20.83 16.96
CA ARG A 388 9.55 20.76 18.09
C ARG A 388 8.94 19.37 18.38
N PHE A 389 9.04 18.44 17.44
CA PHE A 389 8.49 17.07 17.51
C PHE A 389 9.60 16.01 17.61
N ASN A 390 10.83 16.44 17.95
CA ASN A 390 11.96 15.54 18.12
C ASN A 390 11.78 14.65 19.35
N ALA A 391 12.20 13.39 19.25
CA ALA A 391 12.13 12.43 20.34
C ALA A 391 13.32 11.48 20.35
N ASP A 392 13.46 10.72 21.44
CA ASP A 392 14.35 9.58 21.54
C ASP A 392 13.49 8.32 21.70
N TRP A 393 13.77 7.28 20.92
CA TRP A 393 13.09 5.99 21.03
C TRP A 393 14.06 4.93 21.51
N THR A 394 13.67 4.17 22.54
CA THR A 394 14.51 3.12 23.12
C THR A 394 13.84 1.75 22.98
N TRP A 395 14.67 0.74 22.71
CA TRP A 395 14.33 -0.68 22.69
C TRP A 395 15.34 -1.47 23.50
N GLU A 396 14.84 -2.51 24.14
CA GLU A 396 15.65 -3.45 24.90
C GLU A 396 15.34 -4.87 24.43
N GLY A 397 16.37 -5.71 24.42
CA GLY A 397 16.24 -7.11 24.06
C GLY A 397 17.50 -7.90 24.39
N PRO A 398 17.57 -9.17 23.95
CA PRO A 398 18.72 -10.04 24.20
C PRO A 398 20.05 -9.51 23.65
N GLY A 399 20.01 -8.61 22.66
CA GLY A 399 21.18 -7.94 22.10
C GLY A 399 21.65 -6.71 22.88
N GLY A 400 20.92 -6.27 23.91
CA GLY A 400 21.23 -5.08 24.71
C GLY A 400 20.15 -4.00 24.62
N THR A 401 20.58 -2.74 24.65
CA THR A 401 19.71 -1.56 24.56
C THR A 401 20.11 -0.73 23.35
N LEU A 402 19.14 -0.35 22.54
CA LEU A 402 19.28 0.61 21.45
C LEU A 402 18.46 1.85 21.77
N THR A 403 19.05 3.02 21.60
CA THR A 403 18.33 4.29 21.57
C THR A 403 18.54 4.93 20.22
N ASP A 404 17.48 5.09 19.44
CA ASP A 404 17.42 6.03 18.33
C ASP A 404 17.28 7.43 18.92
N ARG A 405 18.34 8.23 18.81
CA ARG A 405 18.37 9.58 19.37
C ARG A 405 18.04 10.58 18.29
N ASP A 406 17.32 11.62 18.69
CA ASP A 406 16.94 12.69 17.78
C ASP A 406 16.23 12.17 16.53
N THR A 407 15.12 11.43 16.72
CA THR A 407 14.38 10.78 15.64
C THR A 407 13.89 11.78 14.58
N TRP A 408 13.67 13.05 14.96
CA TRP A 408 13.31 14.13 14.06
C TRP A 408 13.94 15.47 14.50
N PRO A 409 15.25 15.67 14.28
CA PRO A 409 15.97 16.81 14.81
C PRO A 409 15.67 18.10 14.05
N ALA A 410 15.88 19.25 14.72
CA ALA A 410 15.89 20.56 14.04
C ALA A 410 16.94 20.59 12.93
N GLY A 411 16.61 21.23 11.80
CA GLY A 411 17.53 21.34 10.65
C GLY A 411 17.66 20.06 9.81
N SER A 412 16.89 19.02 10.11
CA SER A 412 16.73 17.82 9.28
C SER A 412 15.96 18.12 7.99
N ALA A 413 16.05 17.22 7.00
CA ALA A 413 15.29 17.32 5.77
C ALA A 413 15.08 15.93 5.15
N TYR A 414 13.85 15.65 4.77
CA TYR A 414 13.45 14.34 4.26
C TYR A 414 12.81 14.49 2.88
N PRO A 415 13.39 13.90 1.81
CA PRO A 415 12.82 13.99 0.48
C PRO A 415 11.43 13.36 0.42
N ASP A 416 10.62 13.79 -0.55
CA ASP A 416 9.41 13.05 -0.92
C ASP A 416 9.71 12.14 -2.10
N ARG A 417 9.47 10.85 -1.92
CA ARG A 417 9.51 9.84 -2.97
C ARG A 417 8.24 9.03 -2.92
N PHE A 418 7.46 9.06 -4.01
CA PHE A 418 6.30 8.17 -4.05
C PHE A 418 6.71 6.71 -4.30
N MET A 419 5.84 5.82 -3.84
CA MET A 419 5.92 4.36 -3.99
C MET A 419 4.54 3.79 -4.30
N ILE A 420 4.52 2.77 -5.17
CA ILE A 420 3.37 1.95 -5.54
C ILE A 420 3.86 0.49 -5.53
N GLY A 421 3.14 -0.45 -4.93
CA GLY A 421 3.50 -1.87 -5.00
C GLY A 421 3.53 -2.57 -3.64
N ASP A 422 4.32 -3.65 -3.57
CA ASP A 422 4.65 -4.31 -2.31
C ASP A 422 6.10 -3.97 -1.90
N PRO A 423 6.27 -3.26 -0.78
CA PRO A 423 7.58 -2.97 -0.24
C PRO A 423 8.06 -3.98 0.81
N HIS A 424 7.27 -4.97 1.22
CA HIS A 424 7.55 -5.79 2.39
C HIS A 424 8.12 -7.16 2.05
N MET A 425 9.41 -7.36 2.31
CA MET A 425 10.10 -8.60 1.91
C MET A 425 9.81 -9.85 2.74
N ASN A 426 8.78 -9.82 3.57
CA ASN A 426 8.36 -10.93 4.43
C ASN A 426 6.85 -10.99 4.67
N PHE A 427 6.05 -10.25 3.91
CA PHE A 427 4.60 -10.23 4.09
C PHE A 427 3.86 -10.58 2.83
N TYR A 428 3.86 -9.77 1.77
CA TYR A 428 2.79 -9.86 0.76
C TYR A 428 3.15 -10.68 -0.47
N GLU A 429 2.13 -11.28 -1.07
CA GLU A 429 2.29 -11.87 -2.40
C GLU A 429 0.99 -11.74 -3.18
N GLY A 430 1.11 -11.68 -4.50
CA GLY A 430 -0.03 -11.38 -5.33
C GLY A 430 0.31 -10.81 -6.69
N LYS A 431 -0.66 -10.11 -7.26
CA LYS A 431 -0.51 -9.43 -8.54
C LYS A 431 -1.37 -8.18 -8.60
N ALA A 432 -0.95 -7.23 -9.42
CA ALA A 432 -1.68 -6.02 -9.72
C ALA A 432 -1.37 -5.54 -11.14
N GLN A 433 -2.23 -4.68 -11.66
CA GLN A 433 -2.06 -4.05 -12.97
C GLN A 433 -2.12 -2.53 -12.82
N VAL A 434 -1.13 -1.83 -13.36
CA VAL A 434 -1.07 -0.37 -13.35
C VAL A 434 -1.28 0.11 -14.78
N ASP A 435 -2.36 0.87 -14.98
CA ASP A 435 -2.71 1.37 -16.30
C ASP A 435 -1.93 2.65 -16.64
N ASP A 436 -1.72 3.52 -15.67
CA ASP A 436 -0.90 4.71 -15.84
C ASP A 436 -0.35 5.27 -14.51
N VAL A 437 0.73 6.06 -14.61
CA VAL A 437 1.24 6.90 -13.53
C VAL A 437 1.51 8.30 -14.07
N ARG A 438 0.99 9.33 -13.39
CA ARG A 438 1.09 10.73 -13.81
C ARG A 438 1.67 11.60 -12.71
N LEU A 439 2.49 12.57 -13.10
CA LEU A 439 3.04 13.60 -12.23
C LEU A 439 2.63 14.98 -12.73
N TYR A 440 2.05 15.76 -11.81
CA TYR A 440 1.67 17.14 -12.03
C TYR A 440 2.39 18.08 -11.07
N VAL A 441 2.54 19.33 -11.49
CA VAL A 441 3.00 20.46 -10.66
C VAL A 441 2.01 21.62 -10.78
N PRO A 442 1.98 22.59 -9.86
CA PRO A 442 1.14 23.77 -10.00
C PRO A 442 1.39 24.53 -11.32
N ARG A 443 0.36 25.24 -11.80
CA ARG A 443 0.43 26.07 -13.02
C ARG A 443 1.15 27.39 -12.81
#